data_AF-A0A3N2G0C8-F1
#
_entry.id   AF-A0A3N2G0C8-F1
#
_cell.length_a   1.000
_cell.length_b   1.000
_cell.length_c   1.000
_cell.angle_alpha   90.00
_cell.angle_beta   90.00
_cell.angle_gamma   90.00
#
_symmetry.space_group_name_H-M   'P 1'
#
loop_
_entity.id
_entity.type
_entity.pdbx_description
1 polymer ?
#
loop_
_entity_poly.entity_id
_entity_poly.type
_entity_poly.pdbx_seq_one_letter_code
_entity_poly.pdbx_strand_id
1 'polypeptide(L)'
;MSSSAADYRRALRWYPAAWRERNGESAVSAYLDRDDAMGVSGPTRSDRAGLARAGMIETFVATIRRRRLGTTLIGALFLLAAWSLTAVALEYGKRALFVLITGVVNFDSRLSTGPVLIATTLVALAWLSAAGVALLRGRPLSAAAIALCGLASAGTLCLFWWSGPFTAFQYRGYPVHLILLSSVASSAPIIATAAAVRAGILERRALGFVGAGAAVQVIGVWGLSPMDPPWTIAGVLVSVALIILTPAAVAVVGTSFVFLSATDRSRPRSLDRADQLSRL
;
A
#
# COMPACT_ATOMS: atom_id res chain seq x y z
N MET A 1 -30.73 8.30 -25.09
CA MET A 1 -29.40 8.88 -24.77
C MET A 1 -28.36 7.80 -24.99
N SER A 2 -27.41 8.06 -25.87
CA SER A 2 -26.71 7.08 -26.73
C SER A 2 -25.86 6.05 -25.98
N SER A 3 -25.96 4.79 -26.40
CA SER A 3 -25.09 3.69 -25.95
C SER A 3 -23.60 4.00 -26.12
N SER A 4 -23.24 4.81 -27.11
CA SER A 4 -21.87 5.24 -27.40
C SER A 4 -21.23 6.07 -26.27
N ALA A 5 -21.97 6.98 -25.64
CA ALA A 5 -21.44 7.79 -24.53
C ALA A 5 -21.11 6.92 -23.31
N ALA A 6 -21.95 5.92 -23.01
CA ALA A 6 -21.69 4.98 -21.93
C ALA A 6 -20.45 4.11 -22.23
N ASP A 7 -20.25 3.70 -23.48
CA ASP A 7 -19.09 2.93 -23.90
C ASP A 7 -17.78 3.73 -23.81
N TYR A 8 -17.78 5.01 -24.18
CA TYR A 8 -16.63 5.89 -23.98
C TYR A 8 -16.32 6.11 -22.49
N ARG A 9 -17.34 6.35 -21.65
CA ARG A 9 -17.13 6.43 -20.18
C ARG A 9 -16.54 5.15 -19.61
N ARG A 10 -16.94 3.98 -20.13
CA ARG A 10 -16.36 2.69 -19.75
C ARG A 10 -14.93 2.52 -20.27
N ALA A 11 -14.61 3.00 -21.47
CA ALA A 11 -13.26 2.98 -22.02
C ALA A 11 -12.29 3.87 -21.22
N LEU A 12 -12.76 5.01 -20.71
CA LEU A 12 -11.98 5.91 -19.87
C LEU A 12 -11.64 5.34 -18.48
N ARG A 13 -12.17 4.18 -18.08
CA ARG A 13 -11.94 3.59 -16.74
C ARG A 13 -10.46 3.45 -16.34
N TRP A 14 -9.58 3.36 -17.33
CA TRP A 14 -8.12 3.27 -17.15
C TRP A 14 -7.47 4.59 -16.73
N TYR A 15 -8.16 5.72 -16.88
CA TYR A 15 -7.70 7.01 -16.39
C TYR A 15 -7.93 7.16 -14.87
N PRO A 16 -7.05 7.88 -14.16
CA PRO A 16 -7.22 8.17 -12.75
C PRO A 16 -8.58 8.80 -12.44
N ALA A 17 -9.20 8.42 -11.32
CA ALA A 17 -10.52 8.92 -10.93
C ALA A 17 -10.58 10.45 -10.90
N ALA A 18 -9.56 11.10 -10.33
CA ALA A 18 -9.45 12.56 -10.29
C ALA A 18 -9.31 13.22 -11.68
N TRP A 19 -8.70 12.53 -12.66
CA TRP A 19 -8.63 13.02 -14.04
C TRP A 19 -10.00 12.91 -14.71
N ARG A 20 -10.68 11.77 -14.52
CA ARG A 20 -12.02 11.54 -15.08
C ARG A 20 -13.06 12.51 -14.54
N GLU A 21 -12.99 12.85 -13.25
CA GLU A 21 -13.91 13.81 -12.64
C GLU A 21 -13.76 15.21 -13.23
N ARG A 22 -12.53 15.61 -13.64
CA ARG A 22 -12.25 16.95 -14.18
C ARG A 22 -12.39 17.06 -15.69
N ASN A 23 -12.00 16.00 -16.42
CA ASN A 23 -11.87 16.04 -17.88
C ASN A 23 -12.74 15.00 -18.59
N GLY A 24 -13.37 14.07 -17.85
CA GLY A 24 -14.03 12.90 -18.44
C GLY A 24 -15.19 13.26 -19.35
N GLU A 25 -16.08 14.16 -18.93
CA GLU A 25 -17.22 14.57 -19.77
C GLU A 25 -16.77 15.38 -20.99
N SER A 26 -15.79 16.27 -20.84
CA SER A 26 -15.21 17.01 -21.98
C SER A 26 -14.53 16.08 -22.98
N ALA A 27 -13.80 15.06 -22.50
CA ALA A 27 -13.18 14.07 -23.37
C ALA A 27 -14.24 13.22 -24.09
N VAL A 28 -15.28 12.77 -23.39
CA VAL A 28 -16.39 12.03 -24.01
C VAL A 28 -17.08 12.87 -25.09
N SER A 29 -17.35 14.15 -24.82
CA SER A 29 -17.92 15.07 -25.82
C SER A 29 -17.05 15.14 -27.07
N ALA A 30 -15.74 15.35 -26.92
CA ALA A 30 -14.83 15.44 -28.06
C ALA A 30 -14.78 14.14 -28.90
N TYR A 31 -14.91 12.98 -28.27
CA TYR A 31 -15.00 11.70 -29.00
C TYR A 31 -16.33 11.52 -29.71
N LEU A 32 -17.44 11.98 -29.13
CA LEU A 32 -18.75 11.96 -29.78
C LEU A 32 -18.78 12.91 -30.99
N ASP A 33 -18.21 14.11 -30.86
CA ASP A 33 -18.13 15.08 -31.95
C ASP A 33 -17.29 14.52 -33.13
N ARG A 34 -16.19 13.81 -32.82
CA ARG A 34 -15.38 13.11 -33.83
C ARG A 34 -16.17 12.00 -34.52
N ASP A 35 -16.88 11.20 -33.76
CA ASP A 35 -17.63 10.06 -34.26
C ASP A 35 -18.81 10.50 -35.13
N ASP A 36 -19.50 11.59 -34.75
CA ASP A 36 -20.55 12.23 -35.56
C ASP A 36 -19.99 12.75 -36.89
N ALA A 37 -18.80 13.35 -36.88
CA ALA A 37 -18.14 13.83 -38.09
C ALA A 37 -17.66 12.70 -39.02
N MET A 38 -17.30 11.54 -38.46
CA MET A 38 -16.80 10.38 -39.21
C MET A 38 -17.89 9.37 -39.57
N GLY A 39 -19.13 9.59 -39.13
CA GLY A 39 -20.25 8.66 -39.32
C GLY A 39 -20.08 7.33 -38.58
N VAL A 40 -19.31 7.31 -37.47
CA VAL A 40 -19.01 6.10 -36.70
C VAL A 40 -19.92 6.04 -35.47
N SER A 41 -20.43 4.85 -35.14
CA SER A 41 -21.27 4.63 -33.96
C SER A 41 -20.46 4.08 -32.78
N GLY A 42 -19.59 4.92 -32.20
CA GLY A 42 -18.91 4.64 -30.93
C GLY A 42 -17.48 4.09 -31.03
N PRO A 43 -16.87 3.73 -29.88
CA PRO A 43 -15.43 3.48 -29.81
C PRO A 43 -15.03 2.19 -30.51
N THR A 44 -14.15 2.32 -31.51
CA THR A 44 -13.50 1.20 -32.20
C THR A 44 -12.57 0.42 -31.26
N ARG A 45 -12.16 -0.80 -31.65
CA ARG A 45 -11.21 -1.60 -30.85
C ARG A 45 -9.86 -0.89 -30.68
N SER A 46 -9.38 -0.21 -31.72
CA SER A 46 -8.16 0.60 -31.68
C SER A 46 -8.33 1.81 -30.75
N ASP A 47 -9.47 2.50 -30.76
CA ASP A 47 -9.74 3.60 -29.84
C ASP A 47 -9.73 3.11 -28.38
N ARG A 48 -10.36 1.96 -28.09
CA ARG A 48 -10.35 1.38 -26.74
C ARG A 48 -8.94 1.04 -26.27
N ALA A 49 -8.11 0.46 -27.15
CA ALA A 49 -6.72 0.14 -26.83
C ALA A 49 -5.88 1.42 -26.64
N GLY A 50 -6.08 2.42 -27.49
CA GLY A 50 -5.43 3.73 -27.39
C GLY A 50 -5.77 4.45 -26.08
N LEU A 51 -7.07 4.51 -25.73
CA LEU A 51 -7.55 5.09 -24.47
C LEU A 51 -7.04 4.33 -23.25
N ALA A 52 -6.97 2.99 -23.31
CA ALA A 52 -6.41 2.19 -22.23
C ALA A 52 -4.91 2.51 -22.04
N ARG A 53 -4.13 2.54 -23.12
CA ARG A 53 -2.70 2.88 -23.10
C ARG A 53 -2.47 4.29 -22.60
N ALA A 54 -3.21 5.26 -23.11
CA ALA A 54 -3.10 6.66 -22.69
C ALA A 54 -3.50 6.85 -21.22
N GLY A 55 -4.56 6.18 -20.75
CA GLY A 55 -4.96 6.18 -19.34
C GLY A 55 -3.91 5.56 -18.42
N MET A 56 -3.28 4.45 -18.83
CA MET A 56 -2.16 3.86 -18.10
C MET A 56 -0.98 4.84 -18.02
N ILE A 57 -0.57 5.43 -19.16
CA ILE A 57 0.52 6.40 -19.20
C ILE A 57 0.22 7.61 -18.30
N GLU A 58 -1.00 8.17 -18.37
CA GLU A 58 -1.41 9.28 -17.51
C GLU A 58 -1.36 8.91 -16.02
N THR A 59 -1.70 7.66 -15.68
CA THR A 59 -1.58 7.14 -14.30
C THR A 59 -0.13 7.17 -13.83
N PHE A 60 0.83 6.75 -14.65
CA PHE A 60 2.25 6.81 -14.32
C PHE A 60 2.79 8.24 -14.30
N VAL A 61 2.47 9.06 -15.32
CA VAL A 61 2.91 10.46 -15.41
C VAL A 61 2.37 11.29 -14.24
N ALA A 62 1.14 11.00 -13.77
CA ALA A 62 0.56 11.67 -12.62
C ALA A 62 1.42 11.54 -11.35
N THR A 63 2.18 10.44 -11.19
CA THR A 63 3.04 10.21 -10.01
C THR A 63 4.22 11.21 -9.94
N ILE A 64 4.66 11.76 -11.07
CA ILE A 64 5.82 12.67 -11.16
C ILE A 64 5.40 14.15 -11.03
N ARG A 65 4.10 14.46 -11.08
CA ARG A 65 3.61 15.84 -10.97
C ARG A 65 3.94 16.42 -9.59
N ARG A 66 4.41 17.68 -9.53
CA ARG A 66 4.80 18.38 -8.28
C ARG A 66 3.80 18.22 -7.13
N ARG A 67 2.50 18.26 -7.43
CA ARG A 67 1.43 18.10 -6.42
C ARG A 67 1.33 16.70 -5.79
N ARG A 68 1.87 15.66 -6.43
CA ARG A 68 1.90 14.26 -5.96
C ARG A 68 3.28 13.80 -5.51
N LEU A 69 4.35 14.57 -5.73
CA LEU A 69 5.72 14.16 -5.38
C LEU A 69 5.86 13.71 -3.93
N GLY A 70 5.22 14.40 -2.97
CA GLY A 70 5.27 14.01 -1.56
C GLY A 70 4.68 12.61 -1.31
N THR A 71 3.50 12.31 -1.86
CA THR A 71 2.87 10.99 -1.73
C THR A 71 3.60 9.90 -2.53
N THR A 72 4.15 10.25 -3.69
CA THR A 72 4.96 9.33 -4.50
C THR A 72 6.25 8.96 -3.78
N LEU A 73 6.92 9.93 -3.14
CA LEU A 73 8.13 9.68 -2.36
C LEU A 73 7.85 8.80 -1.15
N ILE A 74 6.75 9.04 -0.42
CA ILE A 74 6.29 8.16 0.66
C ILE A 74 6.07 6.73 0.13
N GLY A 75 5.39 6.59 -1.00
CA GLY A 75 5.16 5.29 -1.63
C GLY A 75 6.45 4.60 -2.07
N ALA A 76 7.42 5.35 -2.61
CA ALA A 76 8.73 4.84 -3.00
C ALA A 76 9.54 4.34 -1.79
N LEU A 77 9.48 5.03 -0.64
CA LEU A 77 10.12 4.57 0.60
C LEU A 77 9.56 3.20 1.05
N PHE A 78 8.24 3.01 1.01
CA PHE A 78 7.63 1.71 1.29
C PHE A 78 8.05 0.64 0.27
N LEU A 79 8.11 0.96 -1.02
CA LEU A 79 8.54 0.00 -2.04
C LEU A 79 10.01 -0.40 -1.88
N LEU A 80 10.89 0.54 -1.51
CA LEU A 80 12.29 0.23 -1.19
C LEU A 80 12.40 -0.63 0.07
N ALA A 81 11.56 -0.39 1.08
CA ALA A 81 11.49 -1.25 2.26
C ALA A 81 11.04 -2.67 1.90
N ALA A 82 9.99 -2.80 1.08
CA ALA A 82 9.51 -4.08 0.59
C ALA A 82 10.56 -4.84 -0.23
N TRP A 83 11.30 -4.13 -1.08
CA TRP A 83 12.43 -4.70 -1.83
C TRP A 83 13.52 -5.24 -0.90
N SER A 84 13.93 -4.43 0.08
CA SER A 84 14.93 -4.83 1.08
C SER A 84 14.48 -6.07 1.87
N LEU A 85 13.22 -6.13 2.29
CA LEU A 85 12.64 -7.31 2.96
C LEU A 85 12.53 -8.53 2.03
N THR A 86 12.31 -8.34 0.74
CA THR A 86 12.26 -9.44 -0.23
C THR A 86 13.63 -10.11 -0.36
N ALA A 87 14.71 -9.32 -0.36
CA ALA A 87 16.07 -9.88 -0.37
C ALA A 87 16.32 -10.79 0.84
N VAL A 88 15.88 -10.34 2.03
CA VAL A 88 15.94 -11.14 3.26
C VAL A 88 15.08 -12.39 3.15
N ALA A 89 13.83 -12.25 2.71
CA ALA A 89 12.90 -13.36 2.52
C ALA A 89 13.47 -14.47 1.62
N LEU A 90 14.11 -14.09 0.50
CA LEU A 90 14.75 -15.03 -0.41
C LEU A 90 15.92 -15.77 0.24
N GLU A 91 16.71 -15.09 1.08
CA GLU A 91 17.80 -15.73 1.82
C GLU A 91 17.28 -16.74 2.85
N TYR A 92 16.23 -16.39 3.61
CA TYR A 92 15.57 -17.34 4.52
C TYR A 92 14.95 -18.52 3.76
N GLY A 93 14.35 -18.28 2.58
CA GLY A 93 13.80 -19.34 1.74
C GLY A 93 14.88 -20.34 1.27
N LYS A 94 16.06 -19.84 0.86
CA LYS A 94 17.20 -20.71 0.51
C LYS A 94 17.67 -21.56 1.69
N ARG A 95 17.74 -20.97 2.89
CA ARG A 95 18.14 -21.70 4.11
C ARG A 95 17.10 -22.72 4.53
N ALA A 96 15.82 -22.38 4.44
CA ALA A 96 14.72 -23.32 4.70
C ALA A 96 14.76 -24.52 3.74
N LEU A 97 15.04 -24.28 2.46
CA LEU A 97 15.24 -25.36 1.47
C LEU A 97 16.49 -26.20 1.79
N PHE A 98 17.58 -25.58 2.23
CA PHE A 98 18.79 -26.29 2.64
C PHE A 98 18.54 -27.20 3.85
N VAL A 99 17.80 -26.71 4.87
CA VAL A 99 17.37 -27.52 6.03
C VAL A 99 16.50 -28.68 5.57
N LEU A 100 15.58 -28.45 4.64
CA LEU A 100 14.70 -29.49 4.10
C LEU A 100 15.50 -30.60 3.38
N ILE A 101 16.55 -30.25 2.65
CA ILE A 101 17.37 -31.20 1.88
C ILE A 101 18.39 -31.94 2.77
N THR A 102 19.05 -31.22 3.68
CA THR A 102 20.22 -31.74 4.42
C THR A 102 19.92 -32.14 5.85
N GLY A 103 18.80 -31.70 6.42
CA GLY A 103 18.48 -31.84 7.84
C GLY A 103 19.35 -30.98 8.77
N VAL A 104 20.32 -30.24 8.24
CA VAL A 104 21.25 -29.42 9.03
C VAL A 104 20.65 -28.05 9.28
N VAL A 105 20.40 -27.74 10.55
CA VAL A 105 19.91 -26.45 11.01
C VAL A 105 21.07 -25.49 11.19
N ASN A 106 21.28 -24.56 10.25
CA ASN A 106 22.22 -23.45 10.41
C ASN A 106 21.53 -22.11 10.09
N PHE A 107 21.00 -21.48 11.14
CA PHE A 107 20.38 -20.16 11.06
C PHE A 107 21.28 -19.10 11.68
N ASP A 108 22.42 -18.79 11.04
CA ASP A 108 23.23 -17.65 11.46
C ASP A 108 22.52 -16.33 11.07
N SER A 109 21.86 -15.69 12.03
CA SER A 109 21.01 -14.51 11.83
C SER A 109 21.78 -13.23 11.51
N ARG A 110 23.12 -13.25 11.56
CA ARG A 110 23.93 -12.03 11.45
C ARG A 110 23.81 -11.34 10.09
N LEU A 111 23.64 -12.10 9.00
CA LEU A 111 23.57 -11.57 7.63
C LEU A 111 22.27 -10.81 7.31
N SER A 112 21.17 -11.09 8.02
CA SER A 112 19.87 -10.43 7.77
C SER A 112 19.67 -9.12 8.54
N THR A 113 20.56 -8.82 9.49
CA THR A 113 20.45 -7.64 10.38
C THR A 113 20.40 -6.31 9.62
N GLY A 114 21.32 -6.10 8.68
CA GLY A 114 21.44 -4.84 7.93
C GLY A 114 20.19 -4.52 7.12
N PRO A 115 19.74 -5.41 6.21
CA PRO A 115 18.54 -5.18 5.41
C PRO A 115 17.25 -4.98 6.24
N VAL A 116 17.08 -5.70 7.36
CA VAL A 116 15.91 -5.52 8.24
C VAL A 116 15.90 -4.12 8.87
N LEU A 117 17.05 -3.62 9.32
CA LEU A 117 17.18 -2.26 9.86
C LEU A 117 16.94 -1.20 8.79
N ILE A 118 17.44 -1.42 7.57
CA ILE A 118 17.17 -0.54 6.41
C ILE A 118 15.67 -0.51 6.12
N ALA A 119 15.00 -1.66 6.02
CA ALA A 119 13.57 -1.71 5.80
C ALA A 119 12.76 -1.02 6.91
N THR A 120 13.13 -1.25 8.16
CA THR A 120 12.49 -0.64 9.34
C THR A 120 12.61 0.88 9.31
N THR A 121 13.82 1.39 9.06
CA THR A 121 14.06 2.84 8.99
C THR A 121 13.33 3.49 7.82
N LEU A 122 13.26 2.82 6.66
CA LEU A 122 12.48 3.29 5.51
C LEU A 122 10.97 3.32 5.81
N VAL A 123 10.42 2.30 6.47
CA VAL A 123 9.00 2.27 6.90
C VAL A 123 8.71 3.39 7.89
N ALA A 124 9.58 3.59 8.89
CA ALA A 124 9.44 4.67 9.87
C ALA A 124 9.48 6.05 9.18
N LEU A 125 10.46 6.26 8.29
CA LEU A 125 10.61 7.50 7.53
C LEU A 125 9.39 7.77 6.64
N ALA A 126 8.83 6.74 6.00
CA ALA A 126 7.63 6.86 5.16
C ALA A 126 6.42 7.31 5.99
N TRP A 127 6.21 6.73 7.16
CA TRP A 127 5.13 7.13 8.07
C TRP A 127 5.33 8.54 8.65
N LEU A 128 6.55 8.89 9.06
CA LEU A 128 6.87 10.25 9.53
C LEU A 128 6.66 11.29 8.42
N SER A 129 7.02 10.96 7.19
CA SER A 129 6.76 11.81 6.02
C SER A 129 5.26 12.00 5.78
N ALA A 130 4.46 10.93 5.91
CA ALA A 130 3.00 11.02 5.83
C ALA A 130 2.40 11.86 6.96
N ALA A 131 2.91 11.74 8.19
CA ALA A 131 2.53 12.57 9.32
C ALA A 131 2.88 14.05 9.07
N GLY A 132 4.06 14.32 8.50
CA GLY A 132 4.46 15.67 8.06
C GLY A 132 3.49 16.27 7.05
N VAL A 133 3.08 15.50 6.03
CA VAL A 133 2.05 15.95 5.07
C VAL A 133 0.72 16.23 5.75
N ALA A 134 0.31 15.42 6.75
CA ALA A 134 -0.90 15.67 7.52
C ALA A 134 -0.80 16.95 8.38
N LEU A 135 0.36 17.23 8.97
CA LEU A 135 0.62 18.48 9.72
C LEU A 135 0.53 19.69 8.82
N LEU A 136 1.18 19.66 7.66
CA LEU A 136 1.14 20.74 6.67
C LEU A 136 -0.27 21.02 6.15
N ARG A 137 -1.18 20.05 6.25
CA ARG A 137 -2.62 20.17 5.91
C ARG A 137 -3.49 20.61 7.09
N GLY A 138 -2.90 20.99 8.22
CA GLY A 138 -3.62 21.45 9.41
C GLY A 138 -4.38 20.35 10.15
N ARG A 139 -3.90 19.09 10.09
CA ARG A 139 -4.53 17.92 10.73
C ARG A 139 -3.63 17.30 11.81
N PRO A 140 -3.39 17.99 12.95
CA PRO A 140 -2.41 17.55 13.95
C PRO A 140 -2.76 16.23 14.63
N LEU A 141 -4.05 15.99 14.93
CA LEU A 141 -4.48 14.73 15.55
C LEU A 141 -4.25 13.53 14.62
N SER A 142 -4.56 13.68 13.32
CA SER A 142 -4.29 12.64 12.33
C SER A 142 -2.79 12.42 12.16
N ALA A 143 -1.99 13.48 12.16
CA ALA A 143 -0.55 13.37 12.07
C ALA A 143 0.06 12.62 13.26
N ALA A 144 -0.38 12.94 14.49
CA ALA A 144 0.05 12.24 15.70
C ALA A 144 -0.31 10.75 15.64
N ALA A 145 -1.53 10.42 15.20
CA ALA A 145 -1.94 9.03 15.01
C ALA A 145 -1.10 8.31 13.94
N ILE A 146 -0.82 8.95 12.80
CA ILE A 146 0.05 8.39 11.76
C ILE A 146 1.47 8.15 12.30
N ALA A 147 2.04 9.11 13.02
CA ALA A 147 3.39 9.00 13.56
C ALA A 147 3.50 7.90 14.62
N LEU A 148 2.61 7.91 15.61
CA LEU A 148 2.62 6.93 16.70
C LEU A 148 2.36 5.51 16.19
N CYS A 149 1.30 5.31 15.39
CA CYS A 149 0.99 3.99 14.85
C CYS A 149 1.99 3.56 13.77
N GLY A 150 2.53 4.48 12.99
CA GLY A 150 3.56 4.19 12.00
C GLY A 150 4.89 3.76 12.63
N LEU A 151 5.31 4.43 13.71
CA LEU A 151 6.49 4.04 14.48
C LEU A 151 6.27 2.72 15.22
N ALA A 152 5.09 2.50 15.80
CA ALA A 152 4.73 1.21 16.39
C ALA A 152 4.80 0.09 15.35
N SER A 153 4.27 0.33 14.14
CA SER A 153 4.34 -0.63 13.02
C SER A 153 5.79 -0.94 12.62
N ALA A 154 6.64 0.08 12.45
CA ALA A 154 8.07 -0.10 12.16
C ALA A 154 8.78 -0.88 13.28
N GLY A 155 8.54 -0.52 14.54
CA GLY A 155 9.08 -1.22 15.71
C GLY A 155 8.67 -2.68 15.77
N THR A 156 7.38 -2.98 15.53
CA THR A 156 6.91 -4.38 15.48
C THR A 156 7.53 -5.16 14.33
N LEU A 157 7.74 -4.54 13.16
CA LEU A 157 8.41 -5.18 12.03
C LEU A 157 9.86 -5.53 12.38
N CYS A 158 10.60 -4.61 13.00
CA CYS A 158 11.95 -4.85 13.48
C CYS A 158 12.00 -5.98 14.51
N LEU A 159 11.12 -5.93 15.51
CA LEU A 159 11.05 -6.95 16.57
C LEU A 159 10.71 -8.32 15.99
N PHE A 160 9.73 -8.41 15.08
CA PHE A 160 9.30 -9.67 14.46
C PHE A 160 10.43 -10.32 13.65
N TRP A 161 11.21 -9.54 12.91
CA TRP A 161 12.34 -10.04 12.13
C TRP A 161 13.57 -10.35 12.99
N TRP A 162 13.75 -9.65 14.13
CA TRP A 162 14.85 -9.91 15.07
C TRP A 162 14.60 -11.12 15.96
N SER A 163 13.36 -11.31 16.41
CA SER A 163 12.90 -12.62 16.90
C SER A 163 12.96 -13.66 15.77
N GLY A 164 12.93 -13.22 14.53
CA GLY A 164 12.86 -14.11 13.40
C GLY A 164 11.56 -14.93 13.39
N PRO A 165 11.23 -15.53 12.24
CA PRO A 165 10.09 -16.44 12.13
C PRO A 165 10.26 -17.71 12.97
N PHE A 166 11.47 -17.94 13.53
CA PHE A 166 11.86 -19.16 14.23
C PHE A 166 12.21 -18.96 15.72
N THR A 167 12.31 -17.74 16.30
CA THR A 167 12.46 -17.61 17.79
C THR A 167 11.13 -17.54 18.53
N ALA A 168 9.97 -17.61 17.85
CA ALA A 168 8.71 -17.94 18.51
C ALA A 168 8.84 -19.23 19.36
N PHE A 169 9.80 -20.10 19.01
CA PHE A 169 10.13 -21.33 19.70
C PHE A 169 11.01 -21.16 20.96
N GLN A 170 11.81 -20.09 21.08
CA GLN A 170 12.47 -19.73 22.34
C GLN A 170 11.52 -18.99 23.31
N TYR A 171 10.48 -18.36 22.77
CA TYR A 171 9.43 -17.66 23.52
C TYR A 171 8.25 -18.56 23.95
N ARG A 172 8.42 -19.90 23.96
CA ARG A 172 7.41 -20.84 24.50
C ARG A 172 6.94 -20.50 25.92
N GLY A 173 7.72 -19.74 26.69
CA GLY A 173 7.35 -19.24 28.02
C GLY A 173 6.41 -18.03 28.05
N TYR A 174 6.13 -17.37 26.93
CA TYR A 174 5.51 -16.02 26.92
C TYR A 174 4.55 -15.79 25.73
N PRO A 175 3.51 -16.62 25.55
CA PRO A 175 2.55 -16.51 24.42
C PRO A 175 1.85 -15.15 24.35
N VAL A 176 1.66 -14.49 25.50
CA VAL A 176 1.03 -13.17 25.61
C VAL A 176 1.80 -12.10 24.83
N HIS A 177 3.13 -12.14 24.84
CA HIS A 177 3.95 -11.14 24.15
C HIS A 177 3.86 -11.27 22.64
N LEU A 178 3.79 -12.49 22.11
CA LEU A 178 3.60 -12.73 20.68
C LEU A 178 2.21 -12.30 20.21
N ILE A 179 1.16 -12.63 20.98
CA ILE A 179 -0.21 -12.18 20.68
C ILE A 179 -0.28 -10.65 20.66
N LEU A 180 0.34 -9.99 21.65
CA LEU A 180 0.35 -8.54 21.74
C LEU A 180 1.15 -7.91 20.59
N LEU A 181 2.34 -8.45 20.28
CA LEU A 181 3.16 -7.98 19.16
C LEU A 181 2.43 -8.12 17.82
N SER A 182 1.77 -9.26 17.57
CA SER A 182 0.99 -9.49 16.35
C SER A 182 -0.24 -8.59 16.27
N SER A 183 -0.91 -8.37 17.40
CA SER A 183 -2.05 -7.45 17.48
C SER A 183 -1.62 -6.01 17.14
N VAL A 184 -0.48 -5.56 17.66
CA VAL A 184 0.09 -4.23 17.33
C VAL A 184 0.54 -4.19 15.87
N ALA A 185 1.25 -5.21 15.39
CA ALA A 185 1.74 -5.28 14.01
C ALA A 185 0.62 -5.19 12.96
N SER A 186 -0.56 -5.73 13.27
CA SER A 186 -1.72 -5.67 12.37
C SER A 186 -2.57 -4.41 12.56
N SER A 187 -2.83 -3.99 13.81
CA SER A 187 -3.69 -2.83 14.08
C SER A 187 -3.01 -1.49 13.76
N ALA A 188 -1.72 -1.35 14.05
CA ALA A 188 -0.97 -0.11 13.86
C ALA A 188 -0.95 0.40 12.40
N PRO A 189 -0.61 -0.42 11.37
CA PRO A 189 -0.66 0.05 9.98
C PRO A 189 -2.09 0.37 9.54
N ILE A 190 -3.12 -0.36 9.99
CA ILE A 190 -4.53 -0.07 9.67
C ILE A 190 -4.94 1.29 10.23
N ILE A 191 -4.62 1.57 11.50
CA ILE A 191 -4.95 2.84 12.16
C ILE A 191 -4.19 3.99 11.48
N ALA A 192 -2.91 3.80 11.16
CA ALA A 192 -2.11 4.80 10.45
C ALA A 192 -2.68 5.09 9.05
N THR A 193 -3.09 4.07 8.29
CA THR A 193 -3.77 4.24 7.00
C THR A 193 -5.13 4.93 7.16
N ALA A 194 -5.93 4.56 8.16
CA ALA A 194 -7.21 5.23 8.43
C ALA A 194 -7.03 6.71 8.78
N ALA A 195 -6.01 7.05 9.57
CA ALA A 195 -5.65 8.42 9.88
C ALA A 195 -5.16 9.17 8.63
N ALA A 196 -4.38 8.53 7.76
CA ALA A 196 -3.97 9.10 6.47
C ALA A 196 -5.16 9.35 5.51
N VAL A 197 -6.15 8.45 5.50
CA VAL A 197 -7.41 8.67 4.76
C VAL A 197 -8.19 9.85 5.35
N ARG A 198 -8.29 9.96 6.69
CA ARG A 198 -8.94 11.10 7.36
C ARG A 198 -8.22 12.43 7.13
N ALA A 199 -6.88 12.41 7.01
CA ALA A 199 -6.06 13.55 6.62
C ALA A 199 -6.16 13.88 5.12
N GLY A 200 -6.94 13.11 4.36
CA GLY A 200 -7.11 13.27 2.91
C GLY A 200 -5.86 12.95 2.11
N ILE A 201 -4.89 12.22 2.67
CA ILE A 201 -3.64 11.83 1.99
C ILE A 201 -3.91 10.65 1.06
N LEU A 202 -4.72 9.69 1.53
CA LEU A 202 -5.09 8.48 0.81
C LEU A 202 -6.60 8.43 0.51
N GLU A 203 -6.97 7.75 -0.57
CA GLU A 203 -8.35 7.39 -0.85
C GLU A 203 -8.85 6.28 0.10
N ARG A 204 -10.16 6.25 0.37
CA ARG A 204 -10.80 5.24 1.24
C ARG A 204 -10.54 3.79 0.79
N ARG A 205 -10.31 3.58 -0.51
CA ARG A 205 -9.98 2.27 -1.10
C ARG A 205 -8.67 1.69 -0.56
N ALA A 206 -7.69 2.54 -0.23
CA ALA A 206 -6.41 2.11 0.32
C ALA A 206 -6.59 1.34 1.64
N LEU A 207 -7.59 1.70 2.45
CA LEU A 207 -7.88 1.03 3.72
C LEU A 207 -8.27 -0.45 3.52
N GLY A 208 -9.00 -0.77 2.44
CA GLY A 208 -9.36 -2.14 2.11
C GLY A 208 -8.13 -2.99 1.76
N PHE A 209 -7.22 -2.45 0.95
CA PHE A 209 -5.99 -3.14 0.56
C PHE A 209 -5.04 -3.35 1.74
N VAL A 210 -4.84 -2.32 2.58
CA VAL A 210 -3.99 -2.44 3.78
C VAL A 210 -4.61 -3.37 4.82
N GLY A 211 -5.94 -3.28 5.01
CA GLY A 211 -6.67 -4.19 5.91
C GLY A 211 -6.57 -5.65 5.49
N ALA A 212 -6.68 -5.93 4.18
CA ALA A 212 -6.49 -7.29 3.65
C ALA A 212 -5.06 -7.80 3.90
N GLY A 213 -4.04 -6.97 3.66
CA GLY A 213 -2.64 -7.33 3.94
C GLY A 213 -2.38 -7.64 5.42
N ALA A 214 -2.94 -6.83 6.32
CA ALA A 214 -2.82 -7.06 7.77
C ALA A 214 -3.55 -8.35 8.21
N ALA A 215 -4.75 -8.61 7.69
CA ALA A 215 -5.49 -9.83 8.01
C ALA A 215 -4.71 -11.09 7.63
N VAL A 216 -4.05 -11.08 6.47
CA VAL A 216 -3.22 -12.20 6.00
C VAL A 216 -2.05 -12.47 6.95
N GLN A 217 -1.44 -11.42 7.53
CA GLN A 217 -0.38 -11.59 8.53
C GLN A 217 -0.92 -12.21 9.83
N VAL A 218 -2.07 -11.75 10.34
CA VAL A 218 -2.71 -12.34 11.54
C VAL A 218 -3.00 -13.82 11.33
N ILE A 219 -3.65 -14.15 10.21
CA ILE A 219 -4.06 -15.53 9.88
C ILE A 219 -2.84 -16.45 9.86
N GLY A 220 -1.73 -16.01 9.28
CA GLY A 220 -0.57 -16.89 9.22
C GLY A 220 0.21 -17.00 10.54
N VAL A 221 0.26 -15.95 11.38
CA VAL A 221 0.79 -16.11 12.76
C VAL A 221 -0.03 -17.13 13.54
N TRP A 222 -1.37 -17.04 13.44
CA TRP A 222 -2.28 -18.01 14.04
C TRP A 222 -2.08 -19.42 13.48
N GLY A 223 -1.88 -19.55 12.17
CA GLY A 223 -1.63 -20.83 11.50
C GLY A 223 -0.30 -21.50 11.90
N LEU A 224 0.71 -20.72 12.30
CA LEU A 224 1.99 -21.23 12.79
C LEU A 224 1.98 -21.55 14.30
N SER A 225 1.10 -20.93 15.08
CA SER A 225 1.05 -21.10 16.54
C SER A 225 0.90 -22.54 17.05
N PRO A 226 0.15 -23.47 16.39
CA PRO A 226 -0.01 -24.84 16.87
C PRO A 226 1.05 -25.82 16.34
N MET A 227 1.99 -25.38 15.49
CA MET A 227 2.95 -26.30 14.86
C MET A 227 4.12 -26.61 15.82
N ASP A 228 4.08 -27.77 16.45
CA ASP A 228 5.18 -28.28 17.27
C ASP A 228 6.34 -28.85 16.42
N PRO A 229 7.61 -28.68 16.84
CA PRO A 229 8.74 -29.38 16.22
C PRO A 229 8.67 -30.91 16.48
N PRO A 230 9.19 -31.76 15.58
CA PRO A 230 9.97 -31.44 14.39
C PRO A 230 9.11 -30.96 13.22
N TRP A 231 9.71 -30.13 12.38
CA TRP A 231 9.02 -29.42 11.31
C TRP A 231 8.55 -30.39 10.24
N THR A 232 7.24 -30.56 10.12
CA THR A 232 6.66 -31.14 8.92
C THR A 232 6.98 -30.24 7.73
N ILE A 233 7.08 -30.82 6.54
CA ILE A 233 7.26 -30.08 5.27
C ILE A 233 6.23 -28.94 5.16
N ALA A 234 4.99 -29.19 5.63
CA ALA A 234 3.93 -28.21 5.69
C ALA A 234 4.29 -26.97 6.54
N GLY A 235 4.90 -27.13 7.71
CA GLY A 235 5.28 -26.01 8.56
C GLY A 235 6.39 -25.14 7.97
N VAL A 236 7.33 -25.76 7.26
CA VAL A 236 8.37 -25.03 6.50
C VAL A 236 7.71 -24.22 5.38
N LEU A 237 6.80 -24.82 4.61
CA LEU A 237 6.09 -24.13 3.52
C LEU A 237 5.24 -22.96 4.02
N VAL A 238 4.49 -23.14 5.10
CA VAL A 238 3.67 -22.07 5.72
C VAL A 238 4.56 -20.92 6.20
N SER A 239 5.71 -21.23 6.79
CA SER A 239 6.65 -20.20 7.25
C SER A 239 7.26 -19.42 6.08
N VAL A 240 7.65 -20.10 5.00
CA VAL A 240 8.14 -19.44 3.78
C VAL A 240 7.06 -18.53 3.18
N ALA A 241 5.82 -18.99 3.10
CA ALA A 241 4.70 -18.18 2.62
C ALA A 241 4.51 -16.91 3.47
N LEU A 242 4.60 -17.03 4.79
CA LEU A 242 4.45 -15.90 5.70
C LEU A 242 5.57 -14.87 5.63
N ILE A 243 6.80 -15.37 5.46
CA ILE A 243 7.97 -14.52 5.24
C ILE A 243 7.79 -13.69 3.96
N ILE A 244 7.19 -14.24 2.90
CA ILE A 244 6.92 -13.55 1.62
C ILE A 244 5.72 -12.60 1.73
N LEU A 245 4.73 -12.90 2.56
CA LEU A 245 3.54 -12.06 2.74
C LEU A 245 3.86 -10.70 3.37
N THR A 246 4.91 -10.63 4.21
CA THR A 246 5.35 -9.38 4.85
C THR A 246 5.80 -8.31 3.83
N PRO A 247 6.80 -8.55 2.96
CA PRO A 247 7.18 -7.59 1.93
C PRO A 247 6.03 -7.28 0.95
N ALA A 248 5.18 -8.26 0.64
CA ALA A 248 4.00 -8.03 -0.21
C ALA A 248 3.04 -7.01 0.42
N ALA A 249 2.74 -7.13 1.72
CA ALA A 249 1.90 -6.16 2.43
C ALA A 249 2.51 -4.75 2.43
N VAL A 250 3.82 -4.63 2.66
CA VAL A 250 4.54 -3.35 2.59
C VAL A 250 4.48 -2.76 1.17
N ALA A 251 4.61 -3.58 0.13
CA ALA A 251 4.47 -3.15 -1.26
C ALA A 251 3.05 -2.67 -1.58
N VAL A 252 2.02 -3.33 -1.04
CA VAL A 252 0.61 -2.91 -1.18
C VAL A 252 0.38 -1.54 -0.54
N VAL A 253 0.97 -1.28 0.63
CA VAL A 253 0.94 0.06 1.27
C VAL A 253 1.63 1.09 0.36
N GLY A 254 2.84 0.79 -0.12
CA GLY A 254 3.61 1.68 -0.99
C GLY A 254 2.88 2.02 -2.30
N THR A 255 2.38 1.01 -3.00
CA THR A 255 1.58 1.20 -4.22
C THR A 255 0.31 2.01 -3.97
N SER A 256 -0.34 1.83 -2.81
CA SER A 256 -1.49 2.65 -2.42
C SER A 256 -1.11 4.13 -2.26
N PHE A 257 0.04 4.46 -1.69
CA PHE A 257 0.52 5.86 -1.62
C PHE A 257 0.85 6.44 -3.00
N VAL A 258 1.42 5.64 -3.90
CA VAL A 258 1.73 6.08 -5.28
C VAL A 258 0.44 6.35 -6.07
N PHE A 259 -0.48 5.39 -6.09
CA PHE A 259 -1.62 5.40 -7.02
C PHE A 259 -2.93 5.90 -6.43
N LEU A 260 -3.17 5.68 -5.13
CA LEU A 260 -4.40 6.06 -4.42
C LEU A 260 -4.21 7.32 -3.55
N SER A 261 -3.27 8.19 -3.93
CA SER A 261 -3.10 9.49 -3.31
C SER A 261 -4.27 10.41 -3.66
N ALA A 262 -4.91 10.95 -2.63
CA ALA A 262 -5.93 11.97 -2.80
C ALA A 262 -5.25 13.28 -3.19
N THR A 263 -5.31 13.60 -4.48
CA THR A 263 -5.04 14.96 -4.97
C THR A 263 -6.04 15.89 -4.35
N ASP A 264 -5.55 17.03 -3.81
CA ASP A 264 -6.40 18.06 -3.21
C ASP A 264 -7.71 18.16 -3.98
N ARG A 265 -8.78 17.74 -3.30
CA ARG A 265 -10.10 18.29 -3.57
C ARG A 265 -9.92 19.77 -3.34
N SER A 266 -9.56 20.47 -4.41
CA SER A 266 -9.97 21.84 -4.59
C SER A 266 -11.48 21.82 -4.42
N ARG A 267 -11.93 21.97 -3.17
CA ARG A 267 -13.19 22.65 -2.91
C ARG A 267 -13.15 23.84 -3.86
N PRO A 268 -14.09 23.96 -4.79
CA PRO A 268 -14.15 25.14 -5.63
C PRO A 268 -14.13 26.33 -4.68
N ARG A 269 -13.08 27.18 -4.74
CA ARG A 269 -13.03 28.45 -3.99
C ARG A 269 -14.27 29.32 -4.26
N SER A 270 -15.01 29.02 -5.32
CA SER A 270 -16.30 29.64 -5.62
C SER A 270 -17.38 29.35 -4.58
N LEU A 271 -17.34 28.24 -3.83
CA LEU A 271 -18.32 27.96 -2.78
C LEU A 271 -18.02 28.72 -1.48
N ASP A 272 -16.75 28.93 -1.13
CA ASP A 272 -16.39 29.79 0.02
C ASP A 272 -16.69 31.27 -0.26
N ARG A 273 -16.59 31.73 -1.52
CA ARG A 273 -16.97 33.11 -1.89
C ARG A 273 -18.48 33.33 -1.93
N ALA A 274 -19.26 32.34 -2.36
CA ALA A 274 -20.72 32.43 -2.35
C ALA A 274 -21.27 32.47 -0.91
N ASP A 275 -20.66 31.72 0.01
CA ASP A 275 -21.00 31.77 1.45
C ASP A 275 -20.47 33.03 2.17
N GLN A 276 -19.44 33.69 1.63
CA GLN A 276 -18.99 34.99 2.15
C GLN A 276 -19.84 36.16 1.63
N LEU A 277 -20.37 36.07 0.41
CA LEU A 277 -21.24 37.10 -0.17
C LEU A 277 -22.70 36.98 0.30
N SER A 278 -23.15 35.82 0.79
CA SER A 278 -24.48 35.65 1.39
C SER A 278 -24.57 36.11 2.85
N ARG A 279 -23.44 36.53 3.45
CA ARG A 279 -23.34 37.03 4.82
C ARG A 279 -23.07 38.54 4.91
N LEU A 280 -23.06 39.23 3.78
CA LEU A 280 -23.03 40.70 3.66
C LEU A 280 -24.39 41.18 3.17
#